data_AF-A0A8T4P3H1-F1
#
_entry.id   AF-A0A8T4P3H1-F1
#
_cell.length_a   1.000
_cell.length_b   1.000
_cell.length_c   1.000
_cell.angle_alpha   90.00
_cell.angle_beta   90.00
_cell.angle_gamma   90.00
#
_symmetry.space_group_name_H-M   'P 1'
#
loop_
_entity.id
_entity.type
_entity.pdbx_description
1 polymer ?
#
loop_
_entity_poly.entity_id
_entity_poly.type
_entity_poly.pdbx_seq_one_letter_code
_entity_poly.pdbx_strand_id
1 'polypeptide(L)'
;MKKHLAFYSIAPLSRALHELGADVSCIGINKESEGLEALKDIWKAFEESEKGIKNEKSNALTGFIEEVDKKAKGEFKKIFKKPEFIIVAKENKFAGTLDLPFHAEWFKEYRMQELMQTSKILWRDVYALKKGERVGIGFTLIPTQDLIGHPLEDYLDSYSIIWAMTQAAKKSAEPTMSACTFRGSMLEKSERTSDLRATLLGCELSKEIDEGPFIKYKELSKLLKLGRIKPIDLSFSISAKGYPGKHLFGEVIGYPSPNKRTRWLTPGQMVYKLDFYPQTKYDGRNPLARVAFTETIPIDIFIDTNLVDWSDIRQRNQKIKDIMDKCDVIYVEGKLKEKYTTKLEVGLVKSDGSRRWVRRSDTDVREKINKEYLKMTGIKAGCMGNIPGGEAFVTPEYMKGIFVGDVVVHVDQSYQLNEKKPIVVECFGDTYKIKDGPMDIIGKISKRKEESMKLLLEAEKNKSLPQDIIDMKKRNFERVGEFAINTNPKARLCEYLIVNEKIARMMHIALGSGFEPDRSTEYHMDIVFNAPRQKLDVYGINNKGNKHWILKNGEFVR
;
A
#
# COMPACT_ATOMS: atom_id res chain seq x y z
N MET A 1 -30.55 2.49 13.74
CA MET A 1 -29.65 3.32 14.58
C MET A 1 -28.51 2.55 15.28
N LYS A 2 -28.49 1.20 15.38
CA LYS A 2 -27.45 0.43 16.14
C LYS A 2 -26.25 -0.12 15.34
N LYS A 3 -26.13 0.19 14.04
CA LYS A 3 -25.06 -0.36 13.17
C LYS A 3 -23.64 0.09 13.56
N HIS A 4 -23.51 1.24 14.22
CA HIS A 4 -22.22 1.74 14.70
C HIS A 4 -21.71 0.91 15.90
N LEU A 5 -22.61 0.46 16.79
CA LEU A 5 -22.25 -0.39 17.94
C LEU A 5 -21.57 -1.68 17.49
N ALA A 6 -22.15 -2.36 16.50
CA ALA A 6 -21.55 -3.55 15.90
C ALA A 6 -20.15 -3.26 15.34
N PHE A 7 -19.96 -2.12 14.67
CA PHE A 7 -18.67 -1.76 14.09
C PHE A 7 -17.61 -1.48 15.17
N TYR A 8 -17.93 -0.66 16.18
CA TYR A 8 -16.99 -0.36 17.27
C TYR A 8 -16.71 -1.57 18.16
N SER A 9 -17.61 -2.56 18.20
CA SER A 9 -17.39 -3.82 18.90
C SER A 9 -16.34 -4.72 18.23
N ILE A 10 -15.97 -4.46 16.98
CA ILE A 10 -14.92 -5.21 16.29
C ILE A 10 -13.56 -4.97 16.95
N ALA A 11 -13.30 -3.79 17.51
CA ALA A 11 -12.02 -3.47 18.14
C ALA A 11 -11.70 -4.43 19.31
N PRO A 12 -12.48 -4.48 20.40
CA PRO A 12 -12.21 -5.40 21.51
C PRO A 12 -12.34 -6.87 21.09
N LEU A 13 -13.25 -7.21 20.19
CA LEU A 13 -13.42 -8.58 19.70
C LEU A 13 -12.18 -9.07 18.94
N SER A 14 -11.65 -8.26 18.02
CA SER A 14 -10.46 -8.62 17.26
C SER A 14 -9.23 -8.75 18.16
N ARG A 15 -9.08 -7.88 19.17
CA ARG A 15 -8.01 -8.00 20.16
C ARG A 15 -8.09 -9.33 20.91
N ALA A 16 -9.26 -9.66 21.45
CA ALA A 16 -9.46 -10.90 22.20
C ALA A 16 -9.19 -12.14 21.32
N LEU A 17 -9.64 -12.14 20.07
CA LEU A 17 -9.39 -13.24 19.15
C LEU A 17 -7.90 -13.41 18.83
N HIS A 18 -7.17 -12.31 18.60
CA HIS A 18 -5.73 -12.38 18.36
C HIS A 18 -4.95 -12.85 19.60
N GLU A 19 -5.34 -12.43 20.81
CA GLU A 19 -4.74 -12.92 22.06
C GLU A 19 -4.96 -14.42 22.28
N LEU A 20 -6.04 -14.98 21.72
CA LEU A 20 -6.30 -16.42 21.68
C LEU A 20 -5.61 -17.14 20.50
N GLY A 21 -4.81 -16.43 19.70
CA GLY A 21 -4.12 -16.99 18.53
C GLY A 21 -5.03 -17.26 17.33
N ALA A 22 -6.21 -16.64 17.27
CA ALA A 22 -7.16 -16.82 16.18
C ALA A 22 -6.97 -15.76 15.07
N ASP A 23 -7.18 -16.18 13.83
CA ASP A 23 -7.27 -15.30 12.67
C ASP A 23 -8.70 -14.74 12.51
N VAL A 24 -8.79 -13.51 11.99
CA VAL A 24 -10.03 -12.78 11.81
C VAL A 24 -10.10 -12.22 10.40
N SER A 25 -11.25 -12.45 9.74
CA SER A 25 -11.65 -11.73 8.52
C SER A 25 -12.97 -11.01 8.81
N CYS A 26 -12.98 -9.69 8.64
CA CYS A 26 -14.14 -8.86 8.88
C CYS A 26 -14.60 -8.19 7.59
N ILE A 27 -15.91 -8.22 7.34
CA ILE A 27 -16.52 -7.59 6.17
C ILE A 27 -17.80 -6.85 6.63
N GLY A 28 -17.80 -5.53 6.49
CA GLY A 28 -18.96 -4.68 6.69
C GLY A 28 -19.67 -4.41 5.36
N ILE A 29 -20.88 -4.93 5.21
CA ILE A 29 -21.68 -4.80 3.98
C ILE A 29 -22.99 -4.05 4.23
N ASN A 30 -23.44 -3.32 3.21
CA ASN A 30 -24.78 -2.76 3.20
C ASN A 30 -25.70 -3.75 2.47
N LYS A 31 -26.54 -4.49 3.22
CA LYS A 31 -27.46 -5.52 2.72
C LYS A 31 -26.76 -6.84 2.37
N GLU A 32 -26.70 -7.20 1.09
CA GLU A 32 -26.15 -8.44 0.55
C GLU A 32 -24.72 -8.24 0.04
N SER A 33 -23.94 -9.31 -0.04
CA SER A 33 -22.57 -9.27 -0.55
C SER A 33 -22.33 -10.41 -1.53
N GLU A 34 -22.18 -10.07 -2.80
CA GLU A 34 -21.85 -11.01 -3.88
C GLU A 34 -20.61 -11.84 -3.54
N GLY A 35 -19.61 -11.21 -2.92
CA GLY A 35 -18.37 -11.85 -2.49
C GLY A 35 -18.57 -12.82 -1.30
N LEU A 36 -19.39 -12.46 -0.31
CA LEU A 36 -19.69 -13.35 0.82
C LEU A 36 -20.51 -14.56 0.36
N GLU A 37 -21.50 -14.36 -0.50
CA GLU A 37 -22.28 -15.47 -1.05
C GLU A 37 -21.41 -16.37 -1.95
N ALA A 38 -20.41 -15.82 -2.66
CA ALA A 38 -19.42 -16.63 -3.37
C ALA A 38 -18.56 -17.50 -2.44
N LEU A 39 -18.11 -16.95 -1.31
CA LEU A 39 -17.37 -17.72 -0.31
C LEU A 39 -18.22 -18.85 0.28
N LYS A 40 -19.49 -18.59 0.62
CA LYS A 40 -20.41 -19.62 1.13
C LYS A 40 -20.61 -20.76 0.15
N ASP A 41 -20.81 -20.45 -1.13
CA ASP A 41 -20.97 -21.46 -2.18
C ASP A 41 -19.69 -22.32 -2.34
N ILE A 42 -18.52 -21.69 -2.29
CA ILE A 42 -17.22 -22.37 -2.34
C ILE A 42 -17.03 -23.28 -1.13
N TRP A 43 -17.28 -22.79 0.09
CA TRP A 43 -17.16 -23.59 1.31
C TRP A 43 -18.11 -24.78 1.31
N LYS A 44 -19.34 -24.60 0.84
CA LYS A 44 -20.29 -25.69 0.69
C LYS A 44 -19.79 -26.75 -0.29
N ALA A 45 -19.34 -26.35 -1.47
CA ALA A 45 -18.79 -27.28 -2.46
C ALA A 45 -17.53 -28.01 -1.94
N PHE A 46 -16.71 -27.33 -1.15
CA PHE A 46 -15.53 -27.92 -0.51
C PHE A 46 -15.91 -28.94 0.56
N GLU A 47 -16.85 -28.61 1.47
CA GLU A 47 -17.35 -29.53 2.48
C GLU A 47 -18.03 -30.77 1.87
N GLU A 48 -18.77 -30.60 0.76
CA GLU A 48 -19.34 -31.72 -0.01
C GLU A 48 -18.24 -32.63 -0.55
N SER A 49 -17.18 -32.07 -1.14
CA SER A 49 -16.01 -32.84 -1.59
C SER A 49 -15.34 -33.60 -0.44
N GLU A 50 -15.11 -32.97 0.71
CA GLU A 50 -14.48 -33.62 1.87
C GLU A 50 -15.33 -34.77 2.43
N LYS A 51 -16.65 -34.74 2.22
CA LYS A 51 -17.57 -35.83 2.58
C LYS A 51 -17.68 -36.92 1.49
N GLY A 52 -16.90 -36.82 0.41
CA GLY A 52 -16.95 -37.75 -0.71
C GLY A 52 -18.18 -37.59 -1.62
N ILE A 53 -18.94 -36.49 -1.46
CA ILE A 53 -20.10 -36.19 -2.31
C ILE A 53 -19.58 -35.70 -3.66
N LYS A 54 -19.79 -36.50 -4.70
CA LYS A 54 -19.38 -36.19 -6.08
C LYS A 54 -20.55 -35.60 -6.86
N ASN A 55 -20.56 -34.28 -7.00
CA ASN A 55 -21.44 -33.56 -7.90
C ASN A 55 -20.62 -32.64 -8.82
N GLU A 56 -21.22 -32.03 -9.84
CA GLU A 56 -20.49 -31.19 -10.80
C GLU A 56 -19.69 -30.07 -10.11
N LYS A 57 -20.26 -29.43 -9.08
CA LYS A 57 -19.62 -28.32 -8.37
C LYS A 57 -18.44 -28.79 -7.52
N SER A 58 -18.61 -29.85 -6.74
CA SER A 58 -17.55 -30.41 -5.91
C SER A 58 -16.42 -30.99 -6.76
N ASN A 59 -16.75 -31.68 -7.87
CA ASN A 59 -15.76 -32.20 -8.81
C ASN A 59 -14.97 -31.08 -9.50
N ALA A 60 -15.63 -30.01 -9.96
CA ALA A 60 -14.96 -28.87 -10.57
C ALA A 60 -14.04 -28.14 -9.58
N LEU A 61 -14.48 -27.98 -8.32
CA LEU A 61 -13.66 -27.38 -7.27
C LEU A 61 -12.42 -28.22 -6.98
N THR A 62 -12.59 -29.53 -6.81
CA THR A 62 -11.48 -30.47 -6.57
C THR A 62 -10.50 -30.47 -7.73
N GLY A 63 -11.01 -30.49 -8.97
CA GLY A 63 -10.15 -30.40 -10.15
C GLY A 63 -9.37 -29.08 -10.24
N PHE A 64 -9.95 -27.95 -9.80
CA PHE A 64 -9.21 -26.68 -9.69
C PHE A 64 -8.13 -26.74 -8.60
N ILE A 65 -8.45 -27.26 -7.42
CA ILE A 65 -7.50 -27.39 -6.31
C ILE A 65 -6.33 -28.29 -6.69
N GLU A 66 -6.61 -29.47 -7.24
CA GLU A 66 -5.60 -30.44 -7.67
C GLU A 66 -4.65 -29.86 -8.74
N GLU A 67 -5.19 -29.10 -9.69
CA GLU A 67 -4.39 -28.47 -10.74
C GLU A 67 -3.37 -27.47 -10.17
N VAL A 68 -3.77 -26.68 -9.17
CA VAL A 68 -2.89 -25.73 -8.49
C VAL A 68 -1.91 -26.46 -7.57
N ASP A 69 -2.37 -27.50 -6.87
CA ASP A 69 -1.56 -28.27 -5.93
C ASP A 69 -0.42 -29.07 -6.58
N LYS A 70 -0.46 -29.28 -7.90
CA LYS A 70 0.74 -29.71 -8.66
C LYS A 70 1.97 -28.84 -8.39
N LYS A 71 1.78 -27.54 -8.13
CA LYS A 71 2.84 -26.62 -7.71
C LYS A 71 2.81 -26.29 -6.22
N ALA A 72 1.62 -26.14 -5.63
CA ALA A 72 1.46 -25.73 -4.23
C ALA A 72 1.64 -26.86 -3.20
N LYS A 73 1.80 -28.11 -3.65
CA LYS A 73 2.13 -29.28 -2.82
C LYS A 73 1.14 -29.53 -1.67
N GLY A 74 -0.15 -29.35 -1.91
CA GLY A 74 -1.22 -29.58 -0.93
C GLY A 74 -1.52 -28.39 -0.01
N GLU A 75 -0.74 -27.31 -0.11
CA GLU A 75 -1.00 -26.10 0.67
C GLU A 75 -2.21 -25.32 0.15
N PHE A 76 -2.55 -25.43 -1.15
CA PHE A 76 -3.64 -24.66 -1.73
C PHE A 76 -4.99 -25.12 -1.22
N LYS A 77 -5.21 -26.43 -1.07
CA LYS A 77 -6.42 -26.99 -0.45
C LYS A 77 -6.76 -26.33 0.90
N LYS A 78 -5.75 -25.93 1.69
CA LYS A 78 -5.97 -25.36 3.03
C LYS A 78 -6.76 -24.06 2.99
N ILE A 79 -6.71 -23.28 1.90
CA ILE A 79 -7.39 -21.98 1.86
C ILE A 79 -8.92 -22.08 1.70
N PHE A 80 -9.42 -23.25 1.28
CA PHE A 80 -10.84 -23.49 1.02
C PHE A 80 -11.62 -23.94 2.26
N LYS A 81 -10.92 -24.16 3.38
CA LYS A 81 -11.57 -24.51 4.65
C LYS A 81 -12.44 -23.36 5.14
N LYS A 82 -13.69 -23.67 5.49
CA LYS A 82 -14.61 -22.73 6.13
C LYS A 82 -14.05 -22.26 7.48
N PRO A 83 -14.25 -20.99 7.87
CA PRO A 83 -13.96 -20.52 9.23
C PRO A 83 -14.70 -21.34 10.28
N GLU A 84 -14.04 -21.55 11.43
CA GLU A 84 -14.63 -22.27 12.57
C GLU A 84 -15.83 -21.49 13.15
N PHE A 85 -15.68 -20.16 13.23
CA PHE A 85 -16.72 -19.26 13.69
C PHE A 85 -17.17 -18.35 12.55
N ILE A 86 -18.48 -18.29 12.33
CA ILE A 86 -19.11 -17.27 11.49
C ILE A 86 -20.18 -16.60 12.35
N ILE A 87 -19.94 -15.34 12.67
CA ILE A 87 -20.86 -14.50 13.42
C ILE A 87 -21.25 -13.29 12.57
N VAL A 88 -22.49 -12.83 12.72
CA VAL A 88 -23.08 -11.75 11.94
C VAL A 88 -23.69 -10.74 12.89
N ALA A 89 -23.46 -9.46 12.65
CA ALA A 89 -24.12 -8.39 13.40
C ALA A 89 -25.64 -8.44 13.19
N LYS A 90 -26.38 -8.63 14.28
CA LYS A 90 -27.84 -8.49 14.37
C LYS A 90 -28.19 -7.17 15.05
N GLU A 91 -29.44 -7.03 15.49
CA GLU A 91 -29.93 -5.74 16.02
C GLU A 91 -29.18 -5.29 17.29
N ASN A 92 -28.81 -6.22 18.17
CA ASN A 92 -28.25 -5.93 19.49
C ASN A 92 -27.06 -6.83 19.89
N LYS A 93 -26.61 -7.71 19.01
CA LYS A 93 -25.53 -8.68 19.26
C LYS A 93 -24.92 -9.18 17.96
N PHE A 94 -23.73 -9.77 18.04
CA PHE A 94 -23.29 -10.73 17.04
C PHE A 94 -23.98 -12.07 17.30
N ALA A 95 -24.41 -12.75 16.25
CA ALA A 95 -25.05 -14.06 16.33
C ALA A 95 -24.58 -14.98 15.20
N GLY A 96 -24.65 -16.30 15.40
CA GLY A 96 -24.23 -17.27 14.40
C GLY A 96 -23.76 -18.56 15.05
N THR A 97 -22.49 -18.94 14.83
CA THR A 97 -21.86 -20.05 15.58
C THR A 97 -21.84 -19.79 17.09
N LEU A 98 -21.77 -18.51 17.49
CA LEU A 98 -21.78 -18.03 18.86
C LEU A 98 -22.58 -16.71 18.91
N ASP A 99 -23.24 -16.48 20.05
CA ASP A 99 -23.88 -15.21 20.34
C ASP A 99 -22.99 -14.37 21.27
N LEU A 100 -22.66 -13.15 20.85
CA LEU A 100 -21.83 -12.21 21.60
C LEU A 100 -22.52 -10.84 21.68
N PRO A 101 -22.64 -10.23 22.87
CA PRO A 101 -23.13 -8.86 22.97
C PRO A 101 -22.20 -7.88 22.24
N PHE A 102 -22.75 -6.73 21.86
CA PHE A 102 -21.92 -5.61 21.40
C PHE A 102 -21.21 -4.97 22.60
N HIS A 103 -19.92 -4.67 22.43
CA HIS A 103 -19.07 -3.97 23.38
C HIS A 103 -18.46 -2.74 22.72
N ALA A 104 -19.19 -1.63 22.75
CA ALA A 104 -18.83 -0.39 22.08
C ALA A 104 -18.68 0.78 23.07
N GLU A 105 -18.73 0.52 24.38
CA GLU A 105 -18.70 1.52 25.46
C GLU A 105 -17.36 2.26 25.55
N TRP A 106 -16.30 1.68 24.98
CA TRP A 106 -15.00 2.32 24.85
C TRP A 106 -15.04 3.53 23.91
N PHE A 107 -15.93 3.52 22.91
CA PHE A 107 -15.99 4.56 21.90
C PHE A 107 -16.61 5.84 22.46
N LYS A 108 -15.92 6.96 22.26
CA LYS A 108 -16.41 8.29 22.58
C LYS A 108 -16.22 9.18 21.35
N GLU A 109 -17.25 9.95 21.02
CA GLU A 109 -17.14 10.90 19.92
C GLU A 109 -16.11 11.98 20.25
N TYR A 110 -15.18 12.20 19.33
CA TYR A 110 -14.14 13.21 19.43
C TYR A 110 -13.95 13.89 18.07
N ARG A 111 -14.07 15.23 18.03
CA ARG A 111 -13.98 16.08 16.81
C ARG A 111 -14.73 15.53 15.59
N MET A 112 -15.87 14.88 15.83
CA MET A 112 -16.59 14.14 14.79
C MET A 112 -17.11 15.07 13.68
N GLN A 113 -17.41 16.34 13.99
CA GLN A 113 -17.83 17.33 13.00
C GLN A 113 -16.71 17.65 12.01
N GLU A 114 -15.51 17.98 12.52
CA GLU A 114 -14.34 18.26 11.68
C GLU A 114 -13.85 17.01 10.95
N LEU A 115 -13.91 15.84 11.59
CA LEU A 115 -13.56 14.57 10.95
C LEU A 115 -14.50 14.29 9.78
N MET A 116 -15.81 14.45 9.95
CA MET A 116 -16.79 14.32 8.88
C MET A 116 -16.59 15.36 7.76
N GLN A 117 -16.17 16.58 8.09
CA GLN A 117 -15.81 17.59 7.09
C GLN A 117 -14.56 17.18 6.30
N THR A 118 -13.52 16.72 7.00
CA THR A 118 -12.27 16.22 6.41
C THR A 118 -12.55 15.07 5.45
N SER A 119 -13.34 14.07 5.87
CA SER A 119 -13.75 12.96 5.01
C SER A 119 -14.49 13.40 3.75
N LYS A 120 -15.39 14.41 3.85
CA LYS A 120 -16.08 14.97 2.67
C LYS A 120 -15.11 15.65 1.71
N ILE A 121 -14.14 16.41 2.23
CA ILE A 121 -13.11 17.07 1.43
C ILE A 121 -12.27 16.03 0.71
N LEU A 122 -11.83 14.96 1.38
CA LEU A 122 -11.08 13.87 0.74
C LEU A 122 -11.89 13.20 -0.39
N TRP A 123 -13.15 12.84 -0.14
CA TRP A 123 -13.96 12.24 -1.20
C TRP A 123 -14.19 13.18 -2.39
N ARG A 124 -14.32 14.48 -2.14
CA ARG A 124 -14.54 15.49 -3.17
C ARG A 124 -13.27 15.81 -3.95
N ASP A 125 -12.21 16.21 -3.26
CA ASP A 125 -11.04 16.85 -3.87
C ASP A 125 -9.98 15.83 -4.26
N VAL A 126 -9.79 14.80 -3.43
CA VAL A 126 -8.78 13.75 -3.63
C VAL A 126 -9.30 12.64 -4.56
N TYR A 127 -10.52 12.16 -4.32
CA TYR A 127 -11.08 11.04 -5.10
C TYR A 127 -12.03 11.44 -6.23
N ALA A 128 -12.58 12.66 -6.20
CA ALA A 128 -13.71 13.07 -7.04
C ALA A 128 -14.80 11.97 -7.11
N LEU A 129 -15.27 11.52 -5.94
CA LEU A 129 -16.18 10.40 -5.78
C LEU A 129 -17.42 10.53 -6.67
N LYS A 130 -17.66 9.54 -7.55
CA LYS A 130 -18.75 9.55 -8.52
C LYS A 130 -19.94 8.74 -8.00
N LYS A 131 -21.14 9.08 -8.48
CA LYS A 131 -22.37 8.39 -8.06
C LYS A 131 -22.33 6.91 -8.49
N GLY A 132 -22.62 6.01 -7.55
CA GLY A 132 -22.71 4.57 -7.79
C GLY A 132 -21.36 3.82 -7.83
N GLU A 133 -20.24 4.49 -7.55
CA GLU A 133 -18.95 3.80 -7.44
C GLU A 133 -18.95 2.81 -6.26
N ARG A 134 -18.31 1.65 -6.46
CA ARG A 134 -18.03 0.64 -5.43
C ARG A 134 -16.78 1.04 -4.66
N VAL A 135 -16.96 1.41 -3.39
CA VAL A 135 -15.88 1.96 -2.55
C VAL A 135 -15.41 0.92 -1.54
N GLY A 136 -14.15 0.50 -1.66
CA GLY A 136 -13.49 -0.34 -0.66
C GLY A 136 -12.90 0.51 0.46
N ILE A 137 -13.25 0.23 1.72
CA ILE A 137 -12.70 0.92 2.90
C ILE A 137 -11.99 -0.10 3.79
N GLY A 138 -10.67 -0.12 3.73
CA GLY A 138 -9.82 -1.01 4.53
C GLY A 138 -9.51 -0.41 5.90
N PHE A 139 -9.61 -1.20 6.96
CA PHE A 139 -9.19 -0.79 8.30
C PHE A 139 -8.31 -1.84 8.95
N THR A 140 -7.63 -1.47 10.03
CA THR A 140 -6.76 -2.38 10.77
C THR A 140 -7.50 -2.91 12.01
N LEU A 141 -7.45 -4.22 12.20
CA LEU A 141 -7.90 -4.86 13.43
C LEU A 141 -6.93 -4.53 14.58
N ILE A 142 -7.36 -4.68 15.83
CA ILE A 142 -6.47 -4.45 16.97
C ILE A 142 -5.57 -5.69 17.13
N PRO A 143 -4.26 -5.61 16.87
CA PRO A 143 -3.39 -6.77 16.90
C PRO A 143 -2.99 -7.15 18.34
N THR A 144 -2.19 -8.20 18.50
CA THR A 144 -1.54 -8.55 19.78
C THR A 144 -0.52 -7.48 20.21
N GLN A 145 -0.12 -7.49 21.48
CA GLN A 145 0.73 -6.43 22.05
C GLN A 145 2.08 -6.27 21.34
N ASP A 146 2.67 -7.37 20.88
CA ASP A 146 3.94 -7.42 20.15
C ASP A 146 3.84 -6.84 18.72
N LEU A 147 2.63 -6.82 18.16
CA LEU A 147 2.31 -6.28 16.84
C LEU A 147 1.66 -4.89 16.88
N ILE A 148 1.51 -4.30 18.07
CA ILE A 148 1.19 -2.88 18.22
C ILE A 148 2.49 -2.07 18.00
N GLY A 149 2.46 -1.17 17.02
CA GLY A 149 3.61 -0.32 16.66
C GLY A 149 3.51 1.13 17.14
N HIS A 150 2.33 1.54 17.57
CA HIS A 150 1.95 2.90 18.00
C HIS A 150 1.00 2.81 19.21
N PRO A 151 0.74 3.89 19.95
CA PRO A 151 -0.28 3.90 21.01
C PRO A 151 -1.59 3.22 20.60
N LEU A 152 -2.21 2.47 21.52
CA LEU A 152 -3.45 1.74 21.26
C LEU A 152 -4.58 2.69 20.83
N GLU A 153 -4.59 3.89 21.40
CA GLU A 153 -5.50 4.98 21.10
C GLU A 153 -5.52 5.31 19.60
N ASP A 154 -4.38 5.27 18.91
CA ASP A 154 -4.31 5.55 17.47
C ASP A 154 -5.04 4.48 16.65
N TYR A 155 -4.92 3.22 17.07
CA TYR A 155 -5.65 2.12 16.45
C TYR A 155 -7.15 2.26 16.70
N LEU A 156 -7.57 2.71 17.88
CA LEU A 156 -8.96 2.98 18.19
C LEU A 156 -9.50 4.18 17.39
N ASP A 157 -8.71 5.23 17.23
CA ASP A 157 -9.00 6.40 16.41
C ASP A 157 -9.22 6.05 14.93
N SER A 158 -8.49 5.04 14.43
CA SER A 158 -8.69 4.53 13.07
C SER A 158 -10.13 4.08 12.81
N TYR A 159 -10.84 3.55 13.82
CA TYR A 159 -12.25 3.17 13.67
C TYR A 159 -13.14 4.40 13.46
N SER A 160 -12.89 5.49 14.17
CA SER A 160 -13.60 6.76 13.98
C SER A 160 -13.38 7.32 12.58
N ILE A 161 -12.13 7.32 12.10
CA ILE A 161 -11.78 7.77 10.75
C ILE A 161 -12.50 6.93 9.70
N ILE A 162 -12.47 5.61 9.84
CA ILE A 162 -13.11 4.66 8.91
C ILE A 162 -14.63 4.83 8.91
N TRP A 163 -15.23 5.02 10.09
CA TRP A 163 -16.65 5.28 10.20
C TRP A 163 -17.04 6.57 9.50
N ALA A 164 -16.29 7.66 9.70
CA ALA A 164 -16.52 8.96 9.07
C ALA A 164 -16.34 8.91 7.55
N MET A 165 -15.26 8.30 7.07
CA MET A 165 -15.02 8.06 5.64
C MET A 165 -16.18 7.27 5.02
N THR A 166 -16.64 6.22 5.70
CA THR A 166 -17.78 5.41 5.26
C THR A 166 -19.09 6.22 5.22
N GLN A 167 -19.41 7.00 6.26
CA GLN A 167 -20.64 7.80 6.27
C GLN A 167 -20.61 8.90 5.21
N ALA A 168 -19.46 9.53 4.98
CA ALA A 168 -19.30 10.56 3.96
C ALA A 168 -19.49 10.00 2.54
N ALA A 169 -19.01 8.78 2.26
CA ALA A 169 -19.15 8.14 0.95
C ALA A 169 -20.60 7.68 0.64
N LYS A 170 -21.36 7.23 1.65
CA LYS A 170 -22.72 6.66 1.49
C LYS A 170 -23.73 7.58 0.77
N LYS A 171 -23.48 8.89 0.74
CA LYS A 171 -24.36 9.85 0.05
C LYS A 171 -24.32 9.69 -1.47
N SER A 172 -23.21 9.20 -2.02
CA SER A 172 -22.98 9.12 -3.46
C SER A 172 -22.65 7.70 -3.92
N ALA A 173 -22.13 6.84 -3.05
CA ALA A 173 -21.50 5.59 -3.43
C ALA A 173 -21.96 4.41 -2.56
N GLU A 174 -21.46 3.22 -2.91
CA GLU A 174 -21.73 1.97 -2.18
C GLU A 174 -20.46 1.54 -1.43
N PRO A 175 -20.20 2.08 -0.22
CA PRO A 175 -19.02 1.70 0.53
C PRO A 175 -19.19 0.35 1.23
N THR A 176 -18.12 -0.44 1.17
CA THR A 176 -17.93 -1.67 1.93
C THR A 176 -16.70 -1.54 2.80
N MET A 177 -16.78 -1.98 4.05
CA MET A 177 -15.64 -2.00 4.96
C MET A 177 -15.03 -3.41 5.00
N SER A 178 -13.72 -3.52 5.13
CA SER A 178 -13.09 -4.82 5.37
C SER A 178 -11.79 -4.71 6.14
N ALA A 179 -11.48 -5.73 6.92
CA ALA A 179 -10.20 -5.91 7.59
C ALA A 179 -9.87 -7.40 7.70
N CYS A 180 -8.60 -7.71 7.88
CA CYS A 180 -8.14 -9.06 8.17
C CYS A 180 -6.95 -9.02 9.12
N THR A 181 -6.62 -10.15 9.75
CA THR A 181 -5.43 -10.26 10.59
C THR A 181 -4.17 -10.03 9.77
N PHE A 182 -3.26 -9.21 10.31
CA PHE A 182 -1.95 -8.94 9.73
C PHE A 182 -0.91 -9.90 10.31
N ARG A 183 0.25 -9.96 9.68
CA ARG A 183 1.38 -10.83 10.01
C ARG A 183 2.58 -10.02 10.48
N GLY A 184 3.39 -10.62 11.36
CA GLY A 184 4.64 -10.02 11.80
C GLY A 184 5.72 -10.04 10.72
N SER A 185 5.64 -11.00 9.80
CA SER A 185 6.53 -11.13 8.65
C SER A 185 5.76 -11.26 7.34
N MET A 186 6.34 -10.70 6.27
CA MET A 186 5.84 -10.89 4.91
C MET A 186 5.91 -12.35 4.44
N LEU A 187 6.71 -13.18 5.11
CA LEU A 187 6.90 -14.58 4.74
C LEU A 187 5.81 -15.50 5.28
N GLU A 188 5.01 -15.01 6.22
CA GLU A 188 3.88 -15.75 6.79
C GLU A 188 2.71 -15.82 5.80
N LYS A 189 1.88 -16.86 5.92
CA LYS A 189 0.69 -17.02 5.07
C LYS A 189 -0.35 -15.98 5.41
N SER A 190 -1.02 -15.42 4.41
CA SER A 190 -2.14 -14.49 4.63
C SER A 190 -3.29 -15.13 5.42
N GLU A 191 -4.16 -14.30 5.99
CA GLU A 191 -5.42 -14.79 6.58
C GLU A 191 -6.24 -15.50 5.50
N ARG A 192 -6.67 -16.72 5.84
CA ARG A 192 -7.20 -17.69 4.89
C ARG A 192 -8.37 -17.19 4.05
N THR A 193 -9.37 -16.58 4.70
CA THR A 193 -10.60 -16.13 4.05
C THR A 193 -10.32 -15.01 3.07
N SER A 194 -9.45 -14.09 3.46
CA SER A 194 -9.00 -12.97 2.66
C SER A 194 -8.14 -13.45 1.47
N ASP A 195 -7.28 -14.45 1.69
CA ASP A 195 -6.48 -15.10 0.65
C ASP A 195 -7.35 -15.83 -0.39
N LEU A 196 -8.37 -16.55 0.07
CA LEU A 196 -9.36 -17.19 -0.80
C LEU A 196 -10.12 -16.13 -1.61
N ARG A 197 -10.63 -15.07 -0.98
CA ARG A 197 -11.34 -13.99 -1.68
C ARG A 197 -10.47 -13.33 -2.76
N ALA A 198 -9.20 -13.06 -2.43
CA ALA A 198 -8.23 -12.54 -3.38
C ALA A 198 -8.00 -13.52 -4.55
N THR A 199 -7.83 -14.82 -4.24
CA THR A 199 -7.65 -15.88 -5.24
C THR A 199 -8.83 -15.92 -6.22
N LEU A 200 -10.06 -15.93 -5.71
CA LEU A 200 -11.25 -15.96 -6.55
C LEU A 200 -11.33 -14.72 -7.47
N LEU A 201 -11.06 -13.52 -6.95
CA LEU A 201 -11.04 -12.30 -7.78
C LEU A 201 -9.95 -12.36 -8.86
N GLY A 202 -8.73 -12.75 -8.50
CA GLY A 202 -7.61 -12.80 -9.43
C GLY A 202 -7.82 -13.83 -10.55
N CYS A 203 -8.36 -14.99 -10.21
CA CYS A 203 -8.74 -16.02 -11.17
C CYS A 203 -9.89 -15.54 -12.06
N GLU A 204 -10.91 -14.88 -11.52
CA GLU A 204 -12.01 -14.33 -12.32
C GLU A 204 -11.52 -13.30 -13.35
N LEU A 205 -10.55 -12.46 -12.97
CA LEU A 205 -9.91 -11.48 -13.86
C LEU A 205 -8.97 -12.10 -14.91
N SER A 206 -8.63 -13.39 -14.78
CA SER A 206 -7.69 -14.12 -15.65
C SER A 206 -8.26 -15.43 -16.21
N LYS A 207 -9.56 -15.71 -16.04
CA LYS A 207 -10.18 -17.01 -16.36
C LYS A 207 -10.21 -17.35 -17.84
N GLU A 208 -10.01 -16.36 -18.71
CA GLU A 208 -9.93 -16.54 -20.16
C GLU A 208 -8.53 -16.95 -20.64
N ILE A 209 -7.58 -17.12 -19.71
CA ILE A 209 -6.24 -17.59 -20.03
C ILE A 209 -6.26 -19.10 -20.25
N ASP A 210 -5.69 -19.52 -21.37
CA ASP A 210 -5.46 -20.92 -21.70
C ASP A 210 -4.24 -21.47 -20.96
N GLU A 211 -4.41 -21.71 -19.65
CA GLU A 211 -3.48 -22.38 -18.75
C GLU A 211 -4.29 -23.22 -17.75
N GLY A 212 -3.79 -24.41 -17.40
CA GLY A 212 -4.51 -25.42 -16.60
C GLY A 212 -5.34 -24.85 -15.43
N PRO A 213 -4.74 -24.12 -14.47
CA PRO A 213 -5.47 -23.56 -13.34
C PRO A 213 -6.66 -22.67 -13.73
N PHE A 214 -6.51 -21.85 -14.78
CA PHE A 214 -7.55 -20.91 -15.23
C PHE A 214 -8.64 -21.60 -16.05
N ILE A 215 -8.31 -22.63 -16.82
CA ILE A 215 -9.28 -23.49 -17.50
C ILE A 215 -10.19 -24.17 -16.46
N LYS A 216 -9.59 -24.78 -15.43
CA LYS A 216 -10.34 -25.41 -14.33
C LYS A 216 -11.16 -24.39 -13.54
N TYR A 217 -10.59 -23.21 -13.28
CA TYR A 217 -11.33 -22.14 -12.62
C TYR A 217 -12.51 -21.63 -13.45
N LYS A 218 -12.39 -21.53 -14.78
CA LYS A 218 -13.47 -21.08 -15.66
C LYS A 218 -14.70 -21.98 -15.57
N GLU A 219 -14.48 -23.30 -15.53
CA GLU A 219 -15.54 -24.29 -15.31
C GLU A 219 -16.20 -24.11 -13.93
N LEU A 220 -15.38 -24.02 -12.87
CA LEU A 220 -15.84 -23.75 -11.51
C LEU A 220 -16.66 -22.45 -11.42
N SER A 221 -16.16 -21.37 -12.03
CA SER A 221 -16.80 -20.05 -12.06
C SER A 221 -18.17 -20.11 -12.73
N LYS A 222 -18.32 -20.89 -13.81
CA LYS A 222 -19.63 -21.11 -14.46
C LYS A 222 -20.60 -21.82 -13.53
N LEU A 223 -20.18 -22.93 -12.91
CA LEU A 223 -21.05 -23.77 -12.06
C LEU A 223 -21.47 -23.07 -10.76
N LEU A 224 -20.57 -22.30 -10.16
CA LEU A 224 -20.81 -21.55 -8.93
C LEU A 224 -21.21 -20.08 -9.17
N LYS A 225 -21.34 -19.65 -10.43
CA LYS A 225 -21.67 -18.26 -10.82
C LYS A 225 -20.73 -17.22 -10.19
N LEU A 226 -19.42 -17.48 -10.19
CA LEU A 226 -18.42 -16.65 -9.48
C LEU A 226 -18.13 -15.31 -10.17
N GLY A 227 -18.55 -15.12 -11.42
CA GLY A 227 -18.47 -13.83 -12.12
C GLY A 227 -19.27 -12.69 -11.47
N ARG A 228 -20.04 -12.97 -10.41
CA ARG A 228 -20.63 -11.96 -9.51
C ARG A 228 -19.59 -11.25 -8.64
N ILE A 229 -18.39 -11.83 -8.45
CA ILE A 229 -17.30 -11.16 -7.74
C ILE A 229 -16.80 -10.02 -8.62
N LYS A 230 -17.06 -8.77 -8.22
CA LYS A 230 -16.64 -7.58 -8.97
C LYS A 230 -15.46 -6.88 -8.27
N PRO A 231 -14.55 -6.27 -9.05
CA PRO A 231 -13.58 -5.35 -8.48
C PRO A 231 -14.27 -4.11 -7.92
N ILE A 232 -13.59 -3.44 -6.99
CA ILE A 232 -13.92 -2.09 -6.53
C ILE A 232 -13.59 -1.05 -7.63
N ASP A 233 -14.19 0.13 -7.54
CA ASP A 233 -13.85 1.28 -8.40
C ASP A 233 -12.77 2.17 -7.77
N LEU A 234 -12.72 2.17 -6.44
CA LEU A 234 -11.70 2.86 -5.66
C LEU A 234 -11.57 2.28 -4.26
N SER A 235 -10.43 2.53 -3.62
CA SER A 235 -10.20 2.19 -2.22
C SER A 235 -9.56 3.31 -1.40
N PHE A 236 -9.96 3.36 -0.13
CA PHE A 236 -9.26 4.02 0.96
C PHE A 236 -8.86 2.95 1.99
N SER A 237 -7.65 2.98 2.52
CA SER A 237 -7.27 2.08 3.61
C SER A 237 -6.40 2.75 4.67
N ILE A 238 -6.54 2.29 5.92
CA ILE A 238 -5.61 2.59 7.01
C ILE A 238 -4.72 1.37 7.22
N SER A 239 -3.41 1.53 7.09
CA SER A 239 -2.40 0.51 7.39
C SER A 239 -1.80 0.69 8.78
N ALA A 240 -1.37 -0.40 9.41
CA ALA A 240 -0.57 -0.37 10.63
C ALA A 240 0.68 -1.25 10.47
N LYS A 241 1.44 -1.42 11.57
CA LYS A 241 2.56 -2.37 11.64
C LYS A 241 2.17 -3.75 11.14
N GLY A 242 3.06 -4.37 10.38
CA GLY A 242 2.92 -5.74 9.88
C GLY A 242 2.50 -5.81 8.41
N TYR A 243 2.09 -7.00 7.99
CA TYR A 243 1.90 -7.33 6.57
C TYR A 243 0.60 -8.10 6.32
N PRO A 244 0.00 -8.02 5.13
CA PRO A 244 -1.10 -8.90 4.75
C PRO A 244 -0.72 -10.40 4.72
N GLY A 245 0.57 -10.71 4.56
CA GLY A 245 1.11 -12.06 4.37
C GLY A 245 1.26 -12.45 2.89
N LYS A 246 1.76 -13.67 2.64
CA LYS A 246 1.92 -14.25 1.31
C LYS A 246 0.59 -14.61 0.71
N HIS A 247 0.40 -14.22 -0.56
CA HIS A 247 -0.73 -14.65 -1.37
C HIS A 247 -0.36 -15.94 -2.12
N LEU A 248 -0.82 -17.09 -1.61
CA LEU A 248 -0.30 -18.41 -2.02
C LEU A 248 -0.46 -18.65 -3.53
N PHE A 249 -1.63 -18.37 -4.10
CA PHE A 249 -1.86 -18.56 -5.54
C PHE A 249 -0.93 -17.70 -6.38
N GLY A 250 -0.73 -16.44 -5.98
CA GLY A 250 0.19 -15.52 -6.65
C GLY A 250 1.63 -15.98 -6.59
N GLU A 251 2.07 -16.48 -5.44
CA GLU A 251 3.43 -16.99 -5.21
C GLU A 251 3.76 -18.22 -6.07
N VAL A 252 2.80 -19.15 -6.24
CA VAL A 252 3.04 -20.45 -6.89
C VAL A 252 2.59 -20.51 -8.36
N ILE A 253 1.54 -19.77 -8.74
CA ILE A 253 0.99 -19.74 -10.10
C ILE A 253 1.21 -18.37 -10.75
N GLY A 254 0.90 -17.29 -10.03
CA GLY A 254 0.81 -15.93 -10.56
C GLY A 254 -0.39 -15.73 -11.49
N TYR A 255 -0.77 -14.47 -11.74
CA TYR A 255 -1.88 -14.10 -12.64
C TYR A 255 -1.35 -13.59 -13.98
N PRO A 256 -1.38 -14.39 -15.04
CA PRO A 256 -0.84 -13.98 -16.34
C PRO A 256 -1.65 -12.83 -16.94
N SER A 257 -0.93 -11.99 -17.66
CA SER A 257 -1.51 -11.02 -18.61
C SER A 257 -2.13 -11.73 -19.81
N PRO A 258 -3.12 -11.12 -20.51
CA PRO A 258 -3.76 -11.75 -21.67
C PRO A 258 -2.78 -12.18 -22.79
N ASN A 259 -1.69 -11.43 -22.97
CA ASN A 259 -0.64 -11.75 -23.94
C ASN A 259 0.46 -12.67 -23.39
N LYS A 260 0.32 -13.14 -22.14
CA LYS A 260 1.23 -14.04 -21.42
C LYS A 260 2.68 -13.53 -21.29
N ARG A 261 2.95 -12.23 -21.52
CA ARG A 261 4.30 -11.64 -21.39
C ARG A 261 4.70 -11.35 -19.96
N THR A 262 3.75 -11.26 -19.05
CA THR A 262 4.00 -11.01 -17.63
C THR A 262 2.96 -11.66 -16.73
N ARG A 263 3.23 -11.68 -15.41
CA ARG A 263 2.36 -12.21 -14.36
C ARG A 263 2.31 -11.24 -13.17
N TRP A 264 1.14 -11.14 -12.55
CA TRP A 264 0.93 -10.41 -11.29
C TRP A 264 1.00 -11.35 -10.10
N LEU A 265 1.52 -10.87 -8.98
CA LEU A 265 1.58 -11.64 -7.74
C LEU A 265 0.35 -11.47 -6.87
N THR A 266 -0.45 -10.42 -7.07
CA THR A 266 -1.73 -10.26 -6.36
C THR A 266 -2.80 -9.68 -7.29
N PRO A 267 -4.09 -9.98 -7.05
CA PRO A 267 -5.18 -9.31 -7.75
C PRO A 267 -5.20 -7.80 -7.49
N GLY A 268 -4.75 -7.34 -6.32
CA GLY A 268 -4.66 -5.90 -6.01
C GLY A 268 -3.73 -5.18 -6.97
N GLN A 269 -2.54 -5.73 -7.23
CA GLN A 269 -1.60 -5.16 -8.20
C GLN A 269 -2.21 -5.08 -9.60
N MET A 270 -2.97 -6.09 -10.01
CA MET A 270 -3.66 -6.12 -11.31
C MET A 270 -4.84 -5.15 -11.39
N VAL A 271 -5.62 -5.01 -10.32
CA VAL A 271 -6.76 -4.09 -10.22
C VAL A 271 -6.31 -2.64 -10.25
N TYR A 272 -5.26 -2.29 -9.51
CA TYR A 272 -4.72 -0.93 -9.49
C TYR A 272 -3.80 -0.65 -10.67
N LYS A 273 -3.00 -1.64 -11.10
CA LYS A 273 -2.09 -1.55 -12.25
C LYS A 273 -1.24 -0.26 -12.26
N LEU A 274 -0.58 0.01 -11.14
CA LEU A 274 0.16 1.25 -10.91
C LEU A 274 1.37 1.37 -11.85
N ASP A 275 1.76 2.62 -12.17
CA ASP A 275 2.76 2.93 -13.20
C ASP A 275 4.16 2.35 -12.91
N PHE A 276 4.51 2.18 -11.64
CA PHE A 276 5.81 1.67 -11.21
C PHE A 276 5.93 0.14 -11.17
N TYR A 277 4.85 -0.59 -11.42
CA TYR A 277 4.94 -2.04 -11.56
C TYR A 277 5.51 -2.42 -12.94
N PRO A 278 6.55 -3.27 -13.02
CA PRO A 278 7.11 -3.70 -14.31
C PRO A 278 6.09 -4.41 -15.20
N GLN A 279 5.12 -5.09 -14.60
CA GLN A 279 4.00 -5.75 -15.29
C GLN A 279 3.13 -4.76 -16.08
N THR A 280 2.98 -3.53 -15.61
CA THR A 280 2.09 -2.51 -16.21
C THR A 280 2.43 -2.22 -17.66
N LYS A 281 3.73 -2.28 -18.01
CA LYS A 281 4.22 -2.10 -19.38
C LYS A 281 3.73 -3.19 -20.35
N TYR A 282 3.52 -4.40 -19.85
CA TYR A 282 3.22 -5.57 -20.68
C TYR A 282 1.74 -5.95 -20.68
N ASP A 283 1.00 -5.59 -19.63
CA ASP A 283 -0.42 -5.93 -19.54
C ASP A 283 -1.29 -4.91 -20.27
N GLY A 284 -2.05 -5.36 -21.27
CA GLY A 284 -2.96 -4.51 -22.06
C GLY A 284 -4.27 -4.13 -21.36
N ARG A 285 -4.60 -4.74 -20.22
CA ARG A 285 -5.83 -4.43 -19.47
C ARG A 285 -5.81 -3.00 -18.93
N ASN A 286 -6.97 -2.37 -18.80
CA ASN A 286 -7.08 -1.08 -18.11
C ASN A 286 -7.00 -1.26 -16.59
N PRO A 287 -6.46 -0.29 -15.83
CA PRO A 287 -6.67 -0.24 -14.38
C PRO A 287 -8.17 -0.22 -14.09
N LEU A 288 -8.57 -0.98 -13.08
CA LEU A 288 -9.98 -1.15 -12.68
C LEU A 288 -10.35 -0.27 -11.49
N ALA A 289 -9.36 0.10 -10.67
CA ALA A 289 -9.55 0.96 -9.50
C ALA A 289 -8.42 1.97 -9.31
N ARG A 290 -8.69 2.98 -8.48
CA ARG A 290 -7.71 3.93 -7.93
C ARG A 290 -7.63 3.78 -6.41
N VAL A 291 -6.49 4.09 -5.81
CA VAL A 291 -6.25 3.82 -4.38
C VAL A 291 -5.60 5.00 -3.69
N ALA A 292 -6.02 5.29 -2.46
CA ALA A 292 -5.19 6.05 -1.54
C ALA A 292 -5.24 5.42 -0.15
N PHE A 293 -4.25 5.70 0.67
CA PHE A 293 -4.17 5.15 2.02
C PHE A 293 -3.53 6.14 2.99
N THR A 294 -3.77 5.91 4.27
CA THR A 294 -3.05 6.51 5.38
C THR A 294 -2.49 5.40 6.27
N GLU A 295 -1.64 5.74 7.24
CA GLU A 295 -1.32 4.84 8.35
C GLU A 295 -2.22 5.12 9.56
N THR A 296 -2.16 4.23 10.56
CA THR A 296 -2.81 4.40 11.87
C THR A 296 -2.24 5.64 12.56
N ILE A 297 -3.06 6.69 12.63
CA ILE A 297 -2.71 7.99 13.22
C ILE A 297 -3.88 8.52 14.08
N PRO A 298 -3.59 9.41 15.05
CA PRO A 298 -4.60 10.13 15.81
C PRO A 298 -5.58 10.92 14.93
N ILE A 299 -6.83 11.05 15.39
CA ILE A 299 -7.87 11.86 14.73
C ILE A 299 -7.40 13.31 14.51
N ASP A 300 -6.71 13.88 15.49
CA ASP A 300 -6.20 15.26 15.40
C ASP A 300 -5.23 15.44 14.24
N ILE A 301 -4.28 14.53 14.11
CA ILE A 301 -3.29 14.56 13.02
C ILE A 301 -3.98 14.32 11.68
N PHE A 302 -4.92 13.37 11.60
CA PHE A 302 -5.68 13.13 10.38
C PHE A 302 -6.46 14.37 9.93
N ILE A 303 -7.15 15.05 10.84
CA ILE A 303 -7.89 16.28 10.54
C ILE A 303 -6.92 17.38 10.12
N ASP A 304 -5.93 17.70 10.95
CA ASP A 304 -5.11 18.89 10.77
C ASP A 304 -4.28 18.83 9.48
N THR A 305 -3.88 17.63 9.06
CA THR A 305 -3.08 17.42 7.83
C THR A 305 -3.91 17.35 6.55
N ASN A 306 -5.22 17.05 6.64
CA ASN A 306 -6.09 16.81 5.49
C ASN A 306 -7.24 17.80 5.33
N LEU A 307 -7.57 18.57 6.36
CA LEU A 307 -8.53 19.67 6.30
C LEU A 307 -7.85 20.92 5.71
N VAL A 308 -7.48 20.79 4.43
CA VAL A 308 -6.66 21.75 3.68
C VAL A 308 -7.28 22.06 2.33
N ASP A 309 -6.80 23.13 1.69
CA ASP A 309 -7.04 23.35 0.27
C ASP A 309 -6.10 22.47 -0.55
N TRP A 310 -6.62 21.37 -1.07
CA TRP A 310 -5.86 20.44 -1.90
C TRP A 310 -5.38 21.06 -3.23
N SER A 311 -6.01 22.13 -3.70
CA SER A 311 -5.51 22.87 -4.87
C SER A 311 -4.22 23.61 -4.54
N ASP A 312 -4.08 24.20 -3.34
CA ASP A 312 -2.83 24.82 -2.89
C ASP A 312 -1.71 23.78 -2.76
N ILE A 313 -1.99 22.61 -2.17
CA ILE A 313 -1.01 21.51 -2.07
C ILE A 313 -0.52 21.07 -3.46
N ARG A 314 -1.44 20.88 -4.43
CA ARG A 314 -1.08 20.57 -5.82
C ARG A 314 -0.19 21.64 -6.45
N GLN A 315 -0.52 22.91 -6.24
CA GLN A 315 0.24 24.02 -6.81
C GLN A 315 1.65 24.06 -6.23
N ARG A 316 1.81 23.84 -4.92
CA ARG A 316 3.14 23.76 -4.27
C ARG A 316 3.97 22.63 -4.84
N ASN A 317 3.40 21.42 -4.96
CA ASN A 317 4.09 20.28 -5.57
C ASN A 317 4.46 20.55 -7.03
N GLN A 318 3.55 21.18 -7.79
CA GLN A 318 3.82 21.53 -9.18
C GLN A 318 5.00 22.50 -9.31
N LYS A 319 5.12 23.52 -8.45
CA LYS A 319 6.24 24.47 -8.48
C LYS A 319 7.59 23.77 -8.32
N ILE A 320 7.69 22.82 -7.38
CA ILE A 320 8.91 22.04 -7.17
C ILE A 320 9.18 21.14 -8.37
N LYS A 321 8.15 20.42 -8.85
CA LYS A 321 8.25 19.59 -10.05
C LYS A 321 8.74 20.38 -11.26
N ASP A 322 8.18 21.57 -11.53
CA ASP A 322 8.57 22.42 -12.67
C ASP A 322 10.03 22.87 -12.61
N ILE A 323 10.59 23.00 -11.41
CA ILE A 323 12.02 23.29 -11.22
C ILE A 323 12.83 22.02 -11.52
N MET A 324 12.50 20.90 -10.91
CA MET A 324 13.22 19.63 -11.07
C MET A 324 13.19 19.13 -12.52
N ASP A 325 12.06 19.29 -13.22
CA ASP A 325 11.90 18.91 -14.64
C ASP A 325 12.90 19.60 -15.57
N LYS A 326 13.44 20.77 -15.18
CA LYS A 326 14.45 21.51 -15.93
C LYS A 326 15.89 21.07 -15.64
N CYS A 327 16.14 20.35 -14.56
CA CYS A 327 17.48 20.15 -14.00
C CYS A 327 18.05 18.77 -14.33
N ASP A 328 19.27 18.68 -14.86
CA ASP A 328 19.92 17.40 -15.14
C ASP A 328 20.42 16.74 -13.85
N VAL A 329 20.79 17.58 -12.88
CA VAL A 329 21.30 17.19 -11.57
C VAL A 329 20.75 18.12 -10.50
N ILE A 330 20.51 17.58 -9.29
CA ILE A 330 20.15 18.34 -8.09
C ILE A 330 21.28 18.20 -7.07
N TYR A 331 21.65 19.31 -6.45
CA TYR A 331 22.60 19.36 -5.34
C TYR A 331 21.87 19.66 -4.04
N VAL A 332 22.28 18.96 -2.98
CA VAL A 332 21.83 19.19 -1.60
C VAL A 332 23.07 19.43 -0.75
N GLU A 333 23.19 20.59 -0.13
CA GLU A 333 24.39 20.99 0.60
C GLU A 333 24.03 21.50 1.99
N GLY A 334 24.39 20.75 3.02
CA GLY A 334 24.29 21.16 4.41
C GLY A 334 25.42 22.08 4.84
N LYS A 335 25.09 23.05 5.69
CA LYS A 335 26.05 24.07 6.16
C LYS A 335 26.56 23.81 7.57
N LEU A 336 25.91 22.91 8.31
CA LEU A 336 26.37 22.51 9.63
C LEU A 336 27.59 21.58 9.52
N LYS A 337 28.70 21.98 10.15
CA LYS A 337 29.92 21.17 10.24
C LYS A 337 29.82 20.26 11.46
N GLU A 338 29.21 19.10 11.26
CA GLU A 338 29.10 18.05 12.27
C GLU A 338 30.00 16.86 11.90
N LYS A 339 29.92 15.74 12.62
CA LYS A 339 30.63 14.49 12.28
C LYS A 339 30.32 14.06 10.84
N TYR A 340 29.07 14.23 10.43
CA TYR A 340 28.60 14.03 9.06
C TYR A 340 27.75 15.23 8.64
N THR A 341 27.89 15.63 7.39
CA THR A 341 27.09 16.71 6.79
C THR A 341 26.42 16.17 5.55
N THR A 342 25.12 16.42 5.39
CA THR A 342 24.41 16.09 4.16
C THR A 342 25.03 16.84 2.99
N LYS A 343 25.54 16.08 2.01
CA LYS A 343 26.09 16.59 0.75
C LYS A 343 25.78 15.57 -0.33
N LEU A 344 24.83 15.88 -1.20
CA LEU A 344 24.36 14.99 -2.26
C LEU A 344 24.45 15.63 -3.64
N GLU A 345 24.72 14.77 -4.61
CA GLU A 345 24.47 14.98 -6.02
C GLU A 345 23.45 13.93 -6.50
N VAL A 346 22.34 14.39 -7.10
CA VAL A 346 21.21 13.54 -7.53
C VAL A 346 21.02 13.69 -9.03
N GLY A 347 21.35 12.65 -9.79
CA GLY A 347 21.24 12.65 -11.25
C GLY A 347 19.83 12.32 -11.74
N LEU A 348 19.32 13.09 -12.71
CA LEU A 348 17.96 12.97 -13.25
C LEU A 348 17.91 12.58 -14.74
N VAL A 349 19.06 12.45 -15.40
CA VAL A 349 19.15 12.08 -16.82
C VAL A 349 19.69 10.65 -16.93
N LYS A 350 18.98 9.81 -17.68
CA LYS A 350 19.35 8.43 -17.97
C LYS A 350 20.51 8.40 -18.97
N SER A 351 21.19 7.26 -19.07
CA SER A 351 22.32 7.07 -20.00
C SER A 351 21.94 7.26 -21.47
N ASP A 352 20.68 7.07 -21.84
CA ASP A 352 20.15 7.29 -23.19
C ASP A 352 19.76 8.77 -23.47
N GLY A 353 20.00 9.67 -22.52
CA GLY A 353 19.65 11.09 -22.61
C GLY A 353 18.19 11.42 -22.27
N SER A 354 17.34 10.41 -22.06
CA SER A 354 15.98 10.62 -21.56
C SER A 354 16.00 10.98 -20.07
N ARG A 355 14.92 11.58 -19.57
CA ARG A 355 14.85 12.10 -18.18
C ARG A 355 14.07 11.15 -17.28
N ARG A 356 14.46 11.09 -16.01
CA ARG A 356 13.67 10.49 -14.93
C ARG A 356 12.40 11.31 -14.72
N TRP A 357 11.30 10.62 -14.40
CA TRP A 357 10.00 11.27 -14.25
C TRP A 357 9.87 11.86 -12.85
N VAL A 358 9.83 13.19 -12.76
CA VAL A 358 9.49 13.87 -11.51
C VAL A 358 7.98 13.78 -11.29
N ARG A 359 7.57 13.25 -10.14
CA ARG A 359 6.19 13.00 -9.75
C ARG A 359 5.76 13.97 -8.67
N ARG A 360 4.45 14.02 -8.43
CA ARG A 360 3.82 14.75 -7.33
C ARG A 360 3.06 13.76 -6.48
N SER A 361 3.16 13.89 -5.17
CA SER A 361 2.27 13.24 -4.21
C SER A 361 1.34 14.30 -3.66
N ASP A 362 0.37 14.72 -4.47
CA ASP A 362 -0.68 15.67 -4.10
C ASP A 362 -2.03 14.96 -3.85
N THR A 363 -1.97 13.63 -3.68
CA THR A 363 -3.11 12.76 -3.44
C THR A 363 -4.17 12.85 -4.55
N ASP A 364 -3.82 13.24 -5.77
CA ASP A 364 -4.79 13.30 -6.87
C ASP A 364 -5.08 11.89 -7.43
N VAL A 365 -6.11 11.26 -6.87
CA VAL A 365 -6.65 9.97 -7.33
C VAL A 365 -8.07 10.14 -7.84
N ARG A 366 -8.31 11.22 -8.59
CA ARG A 366 -9.64 11.53 -9.15
C ARG A 366 -10.05 10.62 -10.31
N GLU A 367 -9.08 10.00 -10.97
CA GLU A 367 -9.30 9.15 -12.13
C GLU A 367 -8.66 7.77 -11.96
N LYS A 368 -9.21 6.77 -12.64
CA LYS A 368 -8.62 5.42 -12.66
C LYS A 368 -7.35 5.34 -13.50
N ILE A 369 -7.21 6.20 -14.51
CA ILE A 369 -6.07 6.21 -15.42
C ILE A 369 -5.21 7.43 -15.14
N ASN A 370 -3.92 7.21 -14.91
CA ASN A 370 -2.93 8.24 -14.81
C ASN A 370 -2.72 8.91 -16.18
N LYS A 371 -3.32 10.09 -16.37
CA LYS A 371 -3.29 10.83 -17.64
C LYS A 371 -1.89 11.34 -17.99
N GLU A 372 -1.08 11.69 -16.99
CA GLU A 372 0.30 12.15 -17.20
C GLU A 372 1.17 11.00 -17.73
N TYR A 373 1.11 9.84 -17.07
CA TYR A 373 1.84 8.65 -17.50
C TYR A 373 1.37 8.15 -18.87
N LEU A 374 0.06 8.17 -19.14
CA LEU A 374 -0.50 7.82 -20.45
C LEU A 374 0.02 8.75 -21.54
N LYS A 375 0.05 10.07 -21.31
CA LYS A 375 0.56 11.04 -22.27
C LYS A 375 2.05 10.84 -22.55
N MET A 376 2.84 10.53 -21.53
CA MET A 376 4.28 10.33 -21.66
C MET A 376 4.65 9.01 -22.36
N THR A 377 3.93 7.93 -22.08
CA THR A 377 4.37 6.57 -22.42
C THR A 377 3.44 5.83 -23.38
N GLY A 378 2.21 6.32 -23.58
CA GLY A 378 1.15 5.58 -24.25
C GLY A 378 0.55 4.43 -23.44
N ILE A 379 1.04 4.20 -22.21
CA ILE A 379 0.62 3.07 -21.35
C ILE A 379 -0.46 3.53 -20.37
N LYS A 380 -1.54 2.75 -20.27
CA LYS A 380 -2.60 2.97 -19.28
C LYS A 380 -2.20 2.34 -17.94
N ALA A 381 -1.88 3.19 -16.97
CA ALA A 381 -1.57 2.84 -15.59
C ALA A 381 -2.57 3.47 -14.61
N GLY A 382 -2.68 2.92 -13.41
CA GLY A 382 -3.56 3.42 -12.36
C GLY A 382 -3.00 4.58 -11.54
N CYS A 383 -3.86 5.15 -10.70
CA CYS A 383 -3.52 6.23 -9.78
C CYS A 383 -3.43 5.74 -8.32
N MET A 384 -2.44 6.25 -7.60
CA MET A 384 -2.19 6.03 -6.17
C MET A 384 -1.91 7.38 -5.48
N GLY A 385 -2.29 7.51 -4.20
CA GLY A 385 -1.88 8.65 -3.37
C GLY A 385 -1.74 8.32 -1.89
N ASN A 386 -0.90 9.07 -1.18
CA ASN A 386 -0.81 9.03 0.29
C ASN A 386 -1.74 10.09 0.88
N ILE A 387 -2.38 9.80 2.01
CA ILE A 387 -3.20 10.73 2.80
C ILE A 387 -2.51 10.85 4.17
N PRO A 388 -1.95 12.01 4.56
CA PRO A 388 -1.85 13.24 3.76
C PRO A 388 -0.86 13.13 2.59
N GLY A 389 -1.00 14.04 1.64
CA GLY A 389 -0.01 14.29 0.59
C GLY A 389 0.85 15.52 0.89
N GLY A 390 1.69 15.89 -0.06
CA GLY A 390 2.50 17.10 -0.07
C GLY A 390 3.97 16.83 -0.30
N GLU A 391 4.33 16.26 -1.45
CA GLU A 391 5.72 16.29 -1.93
C GLU A 391 5.82 16.33 -3.46
N ALA A 392 7.00 16.70 -3.94
CA ALA A 392 7.46 16.36 -5.29
C ALA A 392 8.70 15.47 -5.17
N PHE A 393 8.75 14.43 -6.00
CA PHE A 393 9.75 13.38 -5.86
C PHE A 393 10.15 12.78 -7.19
N VAL A 394 11.24 12.05 -7.21
CA VAL A 394 11.76 11.38 -8.40
C VAL A 394 12.52 10.14 -8.01
N THR A 395 12.44 9.09 -8.82
CA THR A 395 13.43 8.01 -8.74
C THR A 395 14.72 8.49 -9.39
N PRO A 396 15.82 8.63 -8.64
CA PRO A 396 17.05 9.16 -9.19
C PRO A 396 17.66 8.16 -10.19
N GLU A 397 18.37 8.66 -11.21
CA GLU A 397 19.23 7.81 -12.02
C GLU A 397 20.42 7.31 -11.19
N TYR A 398 21.01 8.24 -10.43
CA TYR A 398 22.08 7.98 -9.48
C TYR A 398 22.02 8.99 -8.33
N MET A 399 22.65 8.65 -7.21
CA MET A 399 22.90 9.52 -6.08
C MET A 399 24.33 9.34 -5.55
N LYS A 400 25.05 10.44 -5.32
CA LYS A 400 26.43 10.42 -4.79
C LYS A 400 26.54 11.31 -3.56
N GLY A 401 27.30 10.85 -2.57
CA GLY A 401 27.62 11.62 -1.37
C GLY A 401 26.95 11.06 -0.12
N ILE A 402 26.69 11.91 0.88
CA ILE A 402 26.18 11.49 2.19
C ILE A 402 24.89 12.22 2.49
N PHE A 403 23.92 11.55 3.12
CA PHE A 403 22.80 12.21 3.78
C PHE A 403 22.62 11.71 5.22
N VAL A 404 22.11 12.62 6.05
CA VAL A 404 21.90 12.41 7.48
C VAL A 404 20.39 12.46 7.76
N GLY A 405 19.81 11.28 7.99
CA GLY A 405 18.42 11.09 8.42
C GLY A 405 18.23 11.35 9.90
N ASP A 406 17.54 12.42 10.27
CA ASP A 406 17.48 12.94 11.65
C ASP A 406 16.04 13.23 12.14
N VAL A 407 15.04 12.60 11.51
CA VAL A 407 13.62 12.77 11.86
C VAL A 407 12.94 11.43 12.14
N VAL A 408 12.78 10.60 11.10
CA VAL A 408 12.11 9.30 11.19
C VAL A 408 12.63 8.39 10.08
N VAL A 409 12.58 7.08 10.31
CA VAL A 409 12.80 6.06 9.28
C VAL A 409 11.69 5.03 9.32
N HIS A 410 11.24 4.58 8.17
CA HIS A 410 10.25 3.51 8.04
C HIS A 410 10.89 2.21 7.56
N VAL A 411 10.61 1.12 8.27
CA VAL A 411 11.11 -0.23 7.93
C VAL A 411 9.95 -1.24 7.91
N ASP A 412 9.40 -1.52 9.09
CA ASP A 412 8.18 -2.31 9.34
C ASP A 412 7.12 -1.48 10.09
N GLN A 413 7.57 -0.36 10.66
CA GLN A 413 6.81 0.73 11.29
C GLN A 413 7.70 1.99 11.26
N SER A 414 7.16 3.08 11.79
CA SER A 414 7.91 4.34 11.95
C SER A 414 8.82 4.29 13.18
N TYR A 415 10.10 4.62 13.00
CA TYR A 415 11.09 4.75 14.08
C TYR A 415 11.59 6.19 14.15
N GLN A 416 11.42 6.82 15.30
CA GLN A 416 11.91 8.17 15.53
C GLN A 416 13.45 8.21 15.54
N LEU A 417 13.99 9.22 14.87
CA LEU A 417 15.40 9.58 14.89
C LEU A 417 15.54 11.00 15.46
N ASN A 418 16.76 11.42 15.74
CA ASN A 418 17.06 12.81 16.09
C ASN A 418 18.51 13.15 15.73
N GLU A 419 18.88 14.42 15.85
CA GLU A 419 20.22 14.90 15.51
C GLU A 419 21.37 14.21 16.28
N LYS A 420 21.10 13.64 17.46
CA LYS A 420 22.11 12.92 18.25
C LYS A 420 22.23 11.44 17.89
N LYS A 421 21.18 10.86 17.31
CA LYS A 421 21.11 9.47 16.88
C LYS A 421 20.54 9.37 15.45
N PRO A 422 21.17 10.01 14.45
CA PRO A 422 20.69 9.96 13.08
C PRO A 422 21.05 8.63 12.43
N ILE A 423 20.44 8.34 11.28
CA ILE A 423 20.95 7.36 10.33
C ILE A 423 21.78 8.09 9.28
N VAL A 424 22.98 7.58 9.01
CA VAL A 424 23.90 8.17 8.03
C VAL A 424 24.08 7.19 6.89
N VAL A 425 23.79 7.64 5.68
CA VAL A 425 23.88 6.83 4.47
C VAL A 425 24.85 7.48 3.49
N GLU A 426 25.76 6.67 2.96
CA GLU A 426 26.66 7.05 1.88
C GLU A 426 26.20 6.41 0.57
N CYS A 427 26.05 7.21 -0.47
CA CYS A 427 25.59 6.81 -1.80
C CYS A 427 26.76 6.86 -2.79
N PHE A 428 26.89 5.81 -3.61
CA PHE A 428 28.01 5.60 -4.54
C PHE A 428 27.50 5.44 -5.97
N GLY A 429 26.73 6.40 -6.46
CA GLY A 429 26.10 6.32 -7.77
C GLY A 429 24.79 5.56 -7.68
N ASP A 430 24.74 4.31 -8.11
CA ASP A 430 23.50 3.55 -8.10
C ASP A 430 23.24 2.78 -6.81
N THR A 431 24.25 2.63 -5.93
CA THR A 431 24.13 1.88 -4.67
C THR A 431 24.34 2.74 -3.43
N TYR A 432 24.03 2.18 -2.26
CA TYR A 432 24.22 2.85 -0.97
C TYR A 432 24.84 1.95 0.10
N LYS A 433 25.33 2.56 1.18
CA LYS A 433 25.77 1.90 2.42
C LYS A 433 25.33 2.70 3.64
N ILE A 434 24.77 2.03 4.64
CA ILE A 434 24.53 2.62 5.95
C ILE A 434 25.87 2.68 6.69
N LYS A 435 26.29 3.89 7.05
CA LYS A 435 27.58 4.16 7.70
C LYS A 435 27.50 4.24 9.20
N ASP A 436 26.39 4.76 9.70
CA ASP A 436 26.17 5.00 11.12
C ASP A 436 24.67 5.02 11.42
N GLY A 437 24.30 4.75 12.67
CA GLY A 437 22.93 4.82 13.14
C GLY A 437 22.60 3.86 14.28
N PRO A 438 21.37 3.93 14.82
CA PRO A 438 20.94 3.04 15.90
C PRO A 438 20.99 1.57 15.48
N MET A 439 21.76 0.75 16.22
CA MET A 439 22.02 -0.65 15.85
C MET A 439 20.76 -1.52 15.80
N ASP A 440 19.76 -1.22 16.63
CA ASP A 440 18.48 -1.91 16.64
C ASP A 440 17.68 -1.64 15.36
N ILE A 441 17.73 -0.40 14.83
CA ILE A 441 17.08 -0.05 13.56
C ILE A 441 17.85 -0.65 12.39
N ILE A 442 19.19 -0.59 12.39
CA ILE A 442 20.02 -1.22 11.35
C ILE A 442 19.74 -2.73 11.28
N GLY A 443 19.61 -3.40 12.43
CA GLY A 443 19.24 -4.82 12.48
C GLY A 443 17.89 -5.10 11.82
N LYS A 444 16.90 -4.23 12.00
CA LYS A 444 15.58 -4.35 11.35
C LYS A 444 15.63 -4.11 9.85
N ILE A 445 16.41 -3.13 9.39
CA ILE A 445 16.65 -2.90 7.95
C ILE A 445 17.27 -4.15 7.31
N SER A 446 18.29 -4.73 7.95
CA SER A 446 18.92 -5.98 7.47
C SER A 446 17.92 -7.13 7.39
N LYS A 447 17.14 -7.35 8.46
CA LYS A 447 16.08 -8.37 8.47
C LYS A 447 15.07 -8.16 7.35
N ARG A 448 14.58 -6.92 7.16
CA ARG A 448 13.64 -6.57 6.11
C ARG A 448 14.20 -6.90 4.72
N LYS A 449 15.47 -6.59 4.48
CA LYS A 449 16.17 -6.93 3.22
C LYS A 449 16.28 -8.45 3.04
N GLU A 450 16.67 -9.19 4.06
CA GLU A 450 16.74 -10.66 3.97
C GLU A 450 15.40 -11.29 3.60
N GLU A 451 14.30 -10.86 4.24
CA GLU A 451 12.95 -11.34 3.92
C GLU A 451 12.55 -10.97 2.49
N SER A 452 12.85 -9.73 2.07
CA SER A 452 12.55 -9.24 0.71
C SER A 452 13.32 -10.02 -0.37
N MET A 453 14.57 -10.39 -0.12
CA MET A 453 15.35 -11.24 -1.02
C MET A 453 14.79 -12.67 -1.07
N LYS A 454 14.33 -13.23 0.06
CA LYS A 454 13.69 -14.55 0.08
C LYS A 454 12.44 -14.58 -0.81
N LEU A 455 11.61 -13.54 -0.79
CA LEU A 455 10.46 -13.44 -1.69
C LEU A 455 10.87 -13.46 -3.18
N LEU A 456 11.94 -12.76 -3.56
CA LEU A 456 12.46 -12.81 -4.95
C LEU A 456 12.90 -14.22 -5.35
N LEU A 457 13.64 -14.89 -4.46
CA LEU A 457 14.13 -16.24 -4.72
C LEU A 457 12.99 -17.26 -4.79
N GLU A 458 11.94 -17.08 -4.01
CA GLU A 458 10.73 -17.91 -4.06
C GLU A 458 9.95 -17.69 -5.37
N ALA A 459 9.77 -16.43 -5.78
CA ALA A 459 9.12 -16.10 -7.06
C ALA A 459 9.87 -16.70 -8.26
N GLU A 460 11.21 -16.65 -8.22
CA GLU A 460 12.09 -17.28 -9.21
C GLU A 460 11.95 -18.79 -9.24
N LYS A 461 12.08 -19.44 -8.06
CA LYS A 461 11.93 -20.89 -7.92
C LYS A 461 10.58 -21.38 -8.46
N ASN A 462 9.50 -20.64 -8.20
CA ASN A 462 8.16 -21.02 -8.61
C ASN A 462 7.82 -20.61 -10.06
N LYS A 463 8.68 -19.79 -10.69
CA LYS A 463 8.45 -19.17 -12.00
C LYS A 463 7.12 -18.39 -12.03
N SER A 464 6.77 -17.75 -10.90
CA SER A 464 5.55 -16.94 -10.78
C SER A 464 5.73 -15.52 -11.30
N LEU A 465 6.98 -15.12 -11.58
CA LEU A 465 7.33 -13.94 -12.36
C LEU A 465 8.26 -14.30 -13.52
N PRO A 466 8.24 -13.51 -14.62
CA PRO A 466 9.27 -13.56 -15.66
C PRO A 466 10.68 -13.34 -15.10
N GLN A 467 11.66 -14.08 -15.65
CA GLN A 467 13.05 -14.02 -15.19
C GLN A 467 13.68 -12.63 -15.37
N ASP A 468 13.37 -11.93 -16.45
CA ASP A 468 13.87 -10.57 -16.72
C ASP A 468 13.41 -9.56 -15.65
N ILE A 469 12.18 -9.70 -15.16
CA ILE A 469 11.65 -8.92 -14.03
C ILE A 469 12.39 -9.26 -12.74
N ILE A 470 12.62 -10.55 -12.46
CA ILE A 470 13.37 -10.99 -11.27
C ILE A 470 14.79 -10.44 -11.29
N ASP A 471 15.50 -10.59 -12.42
CA ASP A 471 16.88 -10.12 -12.57
C ASP A 471 16.96 -8.60 -12.42
N MET A 472 15.98 -7.87 -12.97
CA MET A 472 15.86 -6.42 -12.77
C MET A 472 15.69 -6.07 -11.30
N LYS A 473 14.78 -6.75 -10.59
CA LYS A 473 14.55 -6.52 -9.16
C LYS A 473 15.77 -6.82 -8.30
N LYS A 474 16.54 -7.86 -8.63
CA LYS A 474 17.82 -8.21 -7.98
C LYS A 474 18.89 -7.15 -8.24
N ARG A 475 19.04 -6.67 -9.48
CA ARG A 475 19.99 -5.59 -9.81
C ARG A 475 19.65 -4.27 -9.10
N ASN A 476 18.37 -4.01 -8.86
CA ASN A 476 17.91 -2.80 -8.18
C ASN A 476 17.88 -2.94 -6.65
N PHE A 477 18.25 -4.10 -6.09
CA PHE A 477 18.00 -4.41 -4.68
C PHE A 477 18.73 -3.49 -3.70
N GLU A 478 19.86 -2.91 -4.08
CA GLU A 478 20.68 -2.02 -3.25
C GLU A 478 20.64 -0.57 -3.74
N ARG A 479 19.62 -0.19 -4.51
CA ARG A 479 19.52 1.14 -5.10
C ARG A 479 18.75 2.11 -4.23
N VAL A 480 18.92 3.40 -4.51
CA VAL A 480 18.05 4.47 -3.99
C VAL A 480 16.81 4.53 -4.87
N GLY A 481 15.64 4.39 -4.26
CA GLY A 481 14.35 4.35 -4.93
C GLY A 481 13.73 5.73 -5.15
N GLU A 482 14.01 6.67 -4.24
CA GLU A 482 13.34 7.98 -4.24
C GLU A 482 14.22 9.08 -3.66
N PHE A 483 14.07 10.27 -4.24
CA PHE A 483 14.50 11.55 -3.68
C PHE A 483 13.33 12.52 -3.71
N ALA A 484 12.99 13.12 -2.57
CA ALA A 484 11.79 13.93 -2.43
C ALA A 484 11.98 15.21 -1.62
N ILE A 485 11.14 16.20 -1.95
CA ILE A 485 11.07 17.51 -1.30
C ILE A 485 9.62 17.75 -0.87
N ASN A 486 9.44 17.95 0.44
CA ASN A 486 8.14 17.91 1.10
C ASN A 486 7.54 19.31 1.22
N THR A 487 6.22 19.45 1.09
CA THR A 487 5.55 20.74 0.86
C THR A 487 4.30 21.01 1.71
N ASN A 488 3.79 20.03 2.46
CA ASN A 488 2.56 20.20 3.23
C ASN A 488 2.77 21.16 4.41
N PRO A 489 2.19 22.37 4.40
CA PRO A 489 2.41 23.37 5.44
C PRO A 489 1.61 23.10 6.71
N LYS A 490 0.77 22.06 6.73
CA LYS A 490 -0.03 21.65 7.88
C LYS A 490 0.49 20.38 8.56
N ALA A 491 1.28 19.56 7.86
CA ALA A 491 2.03 18.49 8.49
C ALA A 491 3.05 19.03 9.52
N ARG A 492 3.16 18.35 10.66
CA ARG A 492 4.01 18.72 11.79
C ARG A 492 4.78 17.49 12.26
N LEU A 493 5.90 17.74 12.93
CA LEU A 493 6.73 16.68 13.49
C LEU A 493 5.92 15.83 14.45
N CYS A 494 5.85 14.53 14.20
CA CYS A 494 5.14 13.55 15.00
C CYS A 494 5.84 12.18 14.94
N GLU A 495 5.18 11.14 15.44
CA GLU A 495 5.74 9.78 15.48
C GLU A 495 5.57 9.00 14.17
N TYR A 496 4.78 9.54 13.24
CA TYR A 496 4.26 8.84 12.06
C TYR A 496 5.00 9.28 10.78
N LEU A 497 5.56 8.30 10.05
CA LEU A 497 6.27 8.56 8.80
C LEU A 497 5.40 9.32 7.81
N ILE A 498 4.17 8.86 7.57
CA ILE A 498 3.32 9.35 6.47
C ILE A 498 3.03 10.85 6.59
N VAL A 499 3.16 11.40 7.80
CA VAL A 499 3.03 12.82 8.08
C VAL A 499 4.38 13.51 7.99
N ASN A 500 5.41 12.94 8.62
CA ASN A 500 6.76 13.51 8.65
C ASN A 500 7.35 13.68 7.25
N GLU A 501 7.14 12.70 6.37
CA GLU A 501 7.57 12.73 4.97
C GLU A 501 6.81 13.76 4.12
N LYS A 502 5.80 14.45 4.66
CA LYS A 502 5.06 15.52 3.96
C LYS A 502 5.34 16.91 4.52
N ILE A 503 6.03 17.04 5.65
CA ILE A 503 6.25 18.33 6.32
C ILE A 503 6.97 19.31 5.40
N ALA A 504 6.36 20.47 5.15
CA ALA A 504 6.96 21.52 4.33
C ALA A 504 8.39 21.87 4.75
N ARG A 505 9.29 21.91 3.76
CA ARG A 505 10.74 22.14 3.90
C ARG A 505 11.52 20.97 4.48
N MET A 506 10.91 19.83 4.77
CA MET A 506 11.66 18.59 4.99
C MET A 506 11.91 17.88 3.65
N MET A 507 12.74 16.85 3.70
CA MET A 507 13.06 16.00 2.57
C MET A 507 13.10 14.55 3.04
N HIS A 508 12.95 13.62 2.10
CA HIS A 508 13.18 12.21 2.40
C HIS A 508 13.79 11.51 1.20
N ILE A 509 14.45 10.39 1.51
CA ILE A 509 15.08 9.50 0.53
C ILE A 509 14.64 8.08 0.86
N ALA A 510 14.20 7.35 -0.15
CA ALA A 510 13.82 5.95 -0.01
C ALA A 510 14.94 5.02 -0.48
N LEU A 511 15.21 3.99 0.31
CA LEU A 511 16.08 2.87 -0.06
C LEU A 511 15.25 1.76 -0.70
N GLY A 512 15.78 1.13 -1.75
CA GLY A 512 15.15 0.01 -2.46
C GLY A 512 14.39 0.45 -3.71
N SER A 513 13.12 0.06 -3.77
CA SER A 513 12.29 0.14 -4.97
C SER A 513 12.01 1.59 -5.34
N GLY A 514 12.23 1.93 -6.61
CA GLY A 514 11.79 3.18 -7.19
C GLY A 514 10.37 3.14 -7.74
N PHE A 515 9.90 4.33 -8.10
CA PHE A 515 8.61 4.62 -8.69
C PHE A 515 8.65 4.70 -10.23
N GLU A 516 9.47 3.83 -10.83
CA GLU A 516 9.49 3.56 -12.27
C GLU A 516 9.68 2.06 -12.52
N PRO A 517 9.09 1.49 -13.60
CA PRO A 517 9.17 0.05 -13.91
C PRO A 517 10.58 -0.54 -13.91
N ASP A 518 11.58 0.21 -14.36
CA ASP A 518 12.98 -0.23 -14.47
C ASP A 518 13.77 -0.12 -13.15
N ARG A 519 13.11 0.34 -12.08
CA ARG A 519 13.69 0.60 -10.76
C ARG A 519 12.99 -0.15 -9.63
N SER A 520 12.10 -1.09 -9.95
CA SER A 520 11.36 -1.85 -8.94
C SER A 520 12.23 -2.88 -8.19
N THR A 521 11.93 -3.11 -6.90
CA THR A 521 12.40 -4.27 -6.11
C THR A 521 11.35 -4.63 -5.00
N GLU A 522 11.71 -5.39 -3.95
CA GLU A 522 10.76 -5.93 -2.95
C GLU A 522 10.67 -5.15 -1.61
N TYR A 523 11.41 -4.05 -1.47
CA TYR A 523 11.27 -3.17 -0.31
C TYR A 523 11.38 -1.70 -0.72
N HIS A 524 10.85 -0.83 0.13
CA HIS A 524 10.93 0.62 0.02
C HIS A 524 10.97 1.15 1.46
N MET A 525 12.02 1.88 1.81
CA MET A 525 12.26 2.35 3.18
C MET A 525 12.64 3.82 3.19
N ASP A 526 11.73 4.66 3.65
CA ASP A 526 11.89 6.11 3.68
C ASP A 526 12.68 6.57 4.91
N ILE A 527 13.60 7.49 4.68
CA ILE A 527 14.39 8.18 5.71
C ILE A 527 14.16 9.68 5.56
N VAL A 528 13.54 10.29 6.57
CA VAL A 528 13.20 11.71 6.59
C VAL A 528 14.31 12.51 7.27
N PHE A 529 14.62 13.68 6.71
CA PHE A 529 15.59 14.62 7.27
C PHE A 529 15.12 16.07 7.21
N ASN A 530 15.57 16.84 8.21
CA ASN A 530 15.10 18.20 8.47
C ASN A 530 15.98 19.25 7.78
N ALA A 531 15.54 19.76 6.62
CA ALA A 531 16.31 20.73 5.85
C ALA A 531 16.54 22.07 6.59
N PRO A 532 15.55 22.67 7.30
CA PRO A 532 15.76 23.82 8.18
C PRO A 532 16.84 23.59 9.23
N ARG A 533 16.77 22.47 9.96
CA ARG A 533 17.74 22.15 11.02
C ARG A 533 19.15 22.06 10.46
N GLN A 534 19.31 21.32 9.35
CA GLN A 534 20.61 21.12 8.70
C GLN A 534 21.08 22.30 7.84
N LYS A 535 20.28 23.38 7.74
CA LYS A 535 20.55 24.57 6.94
C LYS A 535 20.85 24.23 5.47
N LEU A 536 20.06 23.35 4.87
CA LEU A 536 20.34 22.82 3.53
C LEU A 536 20.09 23.87 2.45
N ASP A 537 21.03 23.98 1.51
CA ASP A 537 20.81 24.58 0.21
C ASP A 537 20.42 23.46 -0.78
N VAL A 538 19.34 23.67 -1.53
CA VAL A 538 18.88 22.73 -2.56
C VAL A 538 18.65 23.46 -3.86
N TYR A 539 19.37 23.06 -4.90
CA TYR A 539 19.29 23.67 -6.22
C TYR A 539 19.60 22.64 -7.29
N GLY A 540 18.99 22.79 -8.47
CA GLY A 540 19.33 21.99 -9.64
C GLY A 540 20.15 22.78 -10.66
N ILE A 541 20.90 22.06 -11.49
CA ILE A 541 21.64 22.60 -12.64
C ILE A 541 21.04 21.96 -13.90
N ASN A 542 20.73 22.77 -14.91
CA ASN A 542 20.25 22.27 -16.21
C ASN A 542 21.40 22.01 -17.19
N ASN A 543 21.06 21.48 -18.37
CA ASN A 543 22.02 21.21 -19.46
C ASN A 543 22.80 22.43 -19.98
N LYS A 544 22.37 23.66 -19.64
CA LYS A 544 23.06 24.92 -19.98
C LYS A 544 23.95 25.45 -18.85
N GLY A 545 24.02 24.73 -17.72
CA GLY A 545 24.74 25.18 -16.52
C GLY A 545 23.97 26.20 -15.67
N ASN A 546 22.70 26.50 -15.98
CA ASN A 546 21.90 27.45 -15.20
C ASN A 546 21.46 26.82 -13.88
N LYS A 547 21.62 27.57 -12.79
CA LYS A 547 21.20 27.18 -11.44
C LYS A 547 19.74 27.55 -11.18
N HIS A 548 18.95 26.57 -10.75
CA HIS A 548 17.54 26.72 -10.36
C HIS A 548 17.39 26.39 -8.88
N TRP A 549 17.05 27.38 -8.07
CA TRP A 549 16.97 27.22 -6.61
C TRP A 549 15.62 26.67 -6.17
N ILE A 550 15.66 25.79 -5.15
CA ILE A 550 14.47 25.24 -4.48
C ILE A 550 14.46 25.67 -3.01
N LEU A 551 15.52 25.34 -2.27
CA LEU A 551 15.72 25.74 -0.87
C LEU A 551 17.01 26.55 -0.72
N LYS A 552 16.99 27.57 0.13
CA LYS A 552 18.17 28.28 0.62
C LYS A 552 18.15 28.29 2.14
N ASN A 553 19.20 27.77 2.77
CA ASN A 553 19.32 27.68 4.22
C ASN A 553 18.08 27.02 4.88
N GLY A 554 17.55 25.99 4.23
CA GLY A 554 16.38 25.24 4.66
C GLY A 554 15.02 25.91 4.40
N GLU A 555 14.98 27.04 3.69
CA GLU A 555 13.75 27.76 3.38
C GLU A 555 13.44 27.75 1.88
N PHE A 556 12.16 27.63 1.51
CA PHE A 556 11.73 27.76 0.11
C PHE A 556 12.08 29.14 -0.43
N VAL A 557 12.66 29.16 -1.63
CA VAL A 557 12.86 30.41 -2.37
C VAL A 557 11.49 30.92 -2.83
N ARG A 558 11.25 32.22 -2.61
CA ARG A 558 9.98 32.88 -2.95
C ARG A 558 9.82 33.13 -4.44
#